data_AF-A0A1Q3VBM6-F1
#
_entry.id   AF-A0A1Q3VBM6-F1
#
_cell.length_a   1.000
_cell.length_b   1.000
_cell.length_c   1.000
_cell.angle_alpha   90.00
_cell.angle_beta   90.00
_cell.angle_gamma   90.00
#
_symmetry.space_group_name_H-M   'P 1'
#
loop_
_entity.id
_entity.type
_entity.pdbx_description
1 polymer ?
#
loop_
_entity_poly.entity_id
_entity_poly.type
_entity_poly.pdbx_seq_one_letter_code
_entity_poly.pdbx_strand_id
1 'polypeptide(L)'
;MVKHNDEEWTLPRRKPITKDALDRAIRAEEDAAAQEHQAQKAWFDHGHGAVMLKLTDGRVFGAEPKFIPSLKDASAQQLETLRASDDGVYLLLEDLDLHITVDGLVTRIMEESPLAIKRSGARLAGLTTSAAKAASSARNGRLGGRPVASGKARRAAT
;
A
#
# COMPACT_ATOMS: atom_id res chain seq x y z
N MET A 1 43.82 -8.75 -29.85
CA MET A 1 43.38 -10.11 -29.49
C MET A 1 42.02 -9.97 -28.82
N VAL A 2 40.95 -9.91 -29.61
CA VAL A 2 39.57 -9.71 -29.13
C VAL A 2 38.98 -11.10 -28.93
N LYS A 3 38.56 -11.43 -27.71
CA LYS A 3 37.83 -12.67 -27.43
C LYS A 3 36.41 -12.50 -27.96
N HIS A 4 36.08 -13.17 -29.06
CA HIS A 4 34.69 -13.37 -29.43
C HIS A 4 34.10 -14.38 -28.44
N ASN A 5 33.23 -13.89 -27.56
CA ASN A 5 32.43 -14.75 -26.71
C ASN A 5 31.20 -15.13 -27.53
N ASP A 6 31.29 -16.26 -28.23
CA ASP A 6 30.18 -16.89 -28.94
C ASP A 6 29.21 -17.54 -27.92
N GLU A 7 28.68 -16.73 -27.00
CA GLU A 7 27.53 -17.14 -26.19
C GLU A 7 26.31 -17.09 -27.11
N GLU A 8 26.00 -18.25 -27.65
CA GLU A 8 24.82 -18.57 -28.45
C GLU A 8 23.55 -18.06 -27.74
N TRP A 9 23.12 -16.85 -28.10
CA TRP A 9 21.85 -16.28 -27.66
C TRP A 9 20.71 -17.13 -28.24
N THR A 10 20.32 -18.16 -27.49
CA THR A 10 19.18 -19.01 -27.84
C THR A 10 17.90 -18.25 -27.52
N LEU A 11 17.03 -18.10 -28.53
CA LEU A 11 15.70 -17.52 -28.32
C LEU A 11 14.98 -18.31 -27.21
N PRO A 12 14.52 -17.67 -26.12
CA PRO A 12 13.80 -18.38 -25.09
C PRO A 12 12.57 -19.03 -25.73
N ARG A 13 12.44 -20.36 -25.55
CA ARG A 13 11.28 -21.11 -26.03
C ARG A 13 10.03 -20.51 -25.41
N ARG A 14 9.27 -19.75 -26.20
CA ARG A 14 7.98 -19.20 -25.76
C ARG A 14 7.07 -20.37 -25.43
N LYS A 15 6.60 -20.45 -24.19
CA LYS A 15 5.57 -21.44 -23.82
C LYS A 15 4.31 -21.13 -24.64
N PRO A 16 3.67 -22.12 -25.27
CA PRO A 16 2.41 -21.89 -25.98
C PRO A 16 1.34 -21.43 -24.98
N ILE A 17 0.59 -20.39 -25.32
CA ILE A 17 -0.56 -19.94 -24.54
C ILE A 17 -1.65 -21.00 -24.71
N THR A 18 -1.83 -21.83 -23.69
CA THR A 18 -2.91 -22.82 -23.65
C THR A 18 -4.16 -22.17 -23.07
N LYS A 19 -5.34 -22.71 -23.40
CA LYS A 19 -6.60 -22.27 -22.80
C LYS A 19 -6.55 -22.30 -21.27
N ASP A 20 -6.02 -23.39 -20.72
CA ASP A 20 -5.86 -23.57 -19.28
C ASP A 20 -4.87 -22.56 -18.64
N ALA A 21 -3.82 -22.15 -19.36
CA ALA A 21 -2.94 -21.07 -18.90
C ALA A 21 -3.64 -19.70 -18.92
N LEU A 22 -4.46 -19.44 -19.94
CA LEU A 22 -5.27 -18.23 -20.04
C LEU A 22 -6.34 -18.18 -18.94
N ASP A 23 -7.08 -19.27 -18.73
CA ASP A 23 -8.13 -19.38 -17.70
C ASP A 23 -7.55 -19.16 -16.29
N ARG A 24 -6.34 -19.67 -16.02
CA ARG A 24 -5.62 -19.39 -14.76
C ARG A 24 -5.22 -17.94 -14.62
N ALA A 25 -4.75 -17.31 -15.69
CA ALA A 25 -4.34 -15.91 -15.66
C ALA A 25 -5.53 -14.99 -15.40
N ILE A 26 -6.67 -15.23 -16.05
CA ILE A 26 -7.91 -14.49 -15.83
C ILE A 26 -8.37 -14.61 -14.37
N ARG A 27 -8.41 -15.82 -13.81
CA ARG A 27 -8.80 -16.00 -12.40
C ARG A 27 -7.87 -15.29 -11.43
N ALA A 28 -6.56 -15.35 -11.68
CA ALA A 28 -5.59 -14.66 -10.84
C ALA A 28 -5.76 -13.14 -10.91
N GLU A 29 -6.09 -12.60 -12.09
CA GLU A 29 -6.41 -11.18 -12.28
C GLU A 29 -7.72 -10.82 -11.58
N GLU A 30 -8.78 -11.62 -11.70
CA GLU A 30 -10.06 -11.41 -11.00
C GLU A 30 -9.87 -11.39 -9.47
N ASP A 31 -9.10 -12.34 -8.94
CA ASP A 31 -8.77 -12.42 -7.51
C ASP A 31 -7.96 -11.20 -7.05
N ALA A 32 -7.01 -10.73 -7.87
CA ALA A 32 -6.21 -9.54 -7.58
C ALA A 32 -7.05 -8.26 -7.63
N ALA A 33 -7.88 -8.10 -8.67
CA ALA A 33 -8.76 -6.95 -8.87
C ALA A 33 -9.75 -6.78 -7.69
N ALA A 34 -10.17 -7.88 -7.05
CA ALA A 34 -11.01 -7.84 -5.85
C ALA A 34 -10.29 -7.26 -4.62
N GLN A 35 -8.96 -7.20 -4.62
CA GLN A 35 -8.12 -6.66 -3.53
C GLN A 35 -7.47 -5.31 -3.86
N GLU A 36 -7.55 -4.87 -5.11
CA GLU A 36 -6.98 -3.61 -5.57
C GLU A 36 -7.89 -2.42 -5.29
N HIS A 37 -7.29 -1.26 -5.02
CA HIS A 37 -8.04 -0.02 -4.86
C HIS A 37 -8.54 0.49 -6.22
N GLN A 38 -9.82 0.82 -6.30
CA GLN A 38 -10.46 1.41 -7.50
C GLN A 38 -10.98 2.80 -7.20
N ALA A 39 -10.73 3.75 -8.11
CA ALA A 39 -11.23 5.11 -8.01
C ALA A 39 -12.64 5.23 -8.58
N GLN A 40 -13.56 5.74 -7.76
CA GLN A 40 -14.86 6.23 -8.23
C GLN A 40 -14.72 7.59 -8.92
N LYS A 41 -13.80 8.43 -8.43
CA LYS A 41 -13.58 9.79 -8.95
C LYS A 41 -12.16 10.25 -8.63
N ALA A 42 -11.58 11.06 -9.51
CA ALA A 42 -10.40 11.85 -9.22
C ALA A 42 -10.62 13.30 -9.69
N TRP A 43 -9.92 14.24 -9.05
CA TRP A 43 -9.93 15.65 -9.42
C TRP A 43 -8.72 16.36 -8.84
N PHE A 44 -8.36 17.50 -9.42
CA PHE A 44 -7.40 18.41 -8.82
C PHE A 44 -8.12 19.42 -7.91
N ASP A 45 -7.68 19.52 -6.66
CA ASP A 45 -8.21 20.49 -5.71
C ASP A 45 -7.30 21.73 -5.66
N HIS A 46 -7.78 22.84 -6.23
CA HIS A 46 -7.02 24.09 -6.27
C HIS A 46 -6.81 24.71 -4.89
N GLY A 47 -7.70 24.46 -3.92
CA GLY A 47 -7.60 25.02 -2.58
C GLY A 47 -6.39 24.47 -1.82
N HIS A 48 -6.11 23.19 -2.00
CA HIS A 48 -5.00 22.49 -1.36
C HIS A 48 -3.81 22.23 -2.30
N GLY A 49 -3.95 22.52 -3.60
CA GLY A 49 -2.93 22.22 -4.60
C GLY A 49 -2.65 20.71 -4.72
N ALA A 50 -3.69 19.88 -4.56
CA ALA A 50 -3.55 18.44 -4.38
C ALA A 50 -4.35 17.65 -5.41
N VAL A 51 -3.77 16.52 -5.82
CA VAL A 51 -4.47 15.47 -6.56
C VAL A 51 -5.31 14.69 -5.55
N MET A 52 -6.61 14.64 -5.77
CA MET A 52 -7.57 13.96 -4.91
C MET A 52 -8.20 12.79 -5.65
N LEU A 53 -8.41 11.69 -4.93
CA LEU A 53 -9.19 10.55 -5.42
C LEU A 53 -10.14 10.03 -4.35
N LYS A 54 -11.35 9.69 -4.78
CA LYS A 54 -12.34 8.98 -3.97
C LYS A 54 -12.44 7.56 -4.50
N LEU A 55 -12.23 6.59 -3.61
CA LEU A 55 -12.31 5.18 -3.93
C LEU A 55 -13.75 4.68 -3.93
N THR A 56 -13.99 3.53 -4.55
CA THR A 56 -15.29 2.84 -4.59
C THR A 56 -15.78 2.43 -3.20
N ASP A 57 -14.86 2.18 -2.26
CA ASP A 57 -15.15 1.89 -0.85
C ASP A 57 -15.50 3.14 -0.01
N GLY A 58 -15.49 4.33 -0.62
CA GLY A 58 -15.83 5.61 0.01
C GLY A 58 -14.67 6.34 0.68
N ARG A 59 -13.47 5.76 0.75
CA ARG A 59 -12.28 6.45 1.28
C ARG A 59 -11.80 7.51 0.30
N VAL A 60 -11.13 8.54 0.83
CA VAL A 60 -10.55 9.63 0.03
C VAL A 60 -9.07 9.73 0.35
N PHE A 61 -8.27 9.79 -0.71
CA PHE A 61 -6.83 9.99 -0.64
C PHE A 61 -6.46 11.26 -1.40
N GLY A 62 -5.35 11.88 -1.01
CA GLY A 62 -4.81 13.01 -1.73
C GLY A 62 -3.35 13.25 -1.43
N ALA A 63 -2.64 13.79 -2.42
CA ALA A 63 -1.25 14.18 -2.31
C ALA A 63 -0.95 15.35 -3.24
N GLU A 64 0.01 16.20 -2.84
CA GLU A 64 0.55 17.22 -3.73
C GLU A 64 1.27 16.55 -4.93
N PRO A 65 1.17 17.09 -6.16
CA PRO A 65 1.79 16.51 -7.35
C PRO A 65 3.29 16.24 -7.21
N LYS A 66 4.03 17.04 -6.42
CA LYS A 66 5.46 16.86 -6.17
C LYS A 66 5.84 15.51 -5.53
N PHE A 67 4.88 14.86 -4.87
CA PHE A 67 5.02 13.55 -4.23
C PHE A 67 4.66 12.39 -5.18
N ILE A 68 4.09 12.70 -6.34
CA ILE A 68 3.71 11.73 -7.36
C ILE A 68 4.72 11.88 -8.50
N PRO A 69 5.70 10.97 -8.67
CA PRO A 69 6.80 11.16 -9.61
C PRO A 69 6.35 11.46 -11.05
N SER A 70 5.25 10.86 -11.49
CA SER A 70 4.68 11.07 -12.82
C SER A 70 3.97 12.42 -13.01
N LEU A 71 3.66 13.13 -11.92
CA LEU A 71 2.97 14.43 -11.93
C LEU A 71 3.83 15.58 -11.40
N LYS A 72 5.10 15.32 -11.07
CA LYS A 72 5.98 16.29 -10.43
C LYS A 72 6.08 17.61 -11.22
N ASP A 73 6.13 17.51 -12.54
CA ASP A 73 6.29 18.66 -13.44
C ASP A 73 4.97 19.07 -14.13
N ALA A 74 3.84 18.47 -13.71
CA ALA A 74 2.53 18.82 -14.24
C ALA A 74 2.09 20.19 -13.73
N SER A 75 1.63 21.06 -14.63
CA SER A 75 1.04 22.34 -14.27
C SER A 75 -0.37 22.16 -13.70
N ALA A 76 -0.83 23.13 -12.90
CA ALA A 76 -2.19 23.14 -12.36
C ALA A 76 -3.27 23.01 -13.46
N GLN A 77 -3.05 23.65 -14.61
CA GLN A 77 -3.97 23.61 -15.74
C GLN A 77 -4.06 22.19 -16.35
N GLN A 78 -2.92 21.51 -16.51
CA GLN A 78 -2.90 20.12 -17.00
C GLN A 78 -3.59 19.16 -16.02
N LEU A 79 -3.55 19.46 -14.72
CA LEU A 79 -4.22 18.67 -13.69
C LEU A 79 -5.75 18.87 -13.68
N GLU A 80 -6.31 19.88 -14.36
CA GLU A 80 -7.77 20.08 -14.44
C GLU A 80 -8.47 18.97 -15.22
N THR A 81 -7.77 18.32 -16.15
CA THR A 81 -8.30 17.19 -16.93
C THR A 81 -8.22 15.84 -16.19
N LEU A 82 -7.66 15.82 -14.98
CA LEU A 82 -7.52 14.61 -14.18
C LEU A 82 -8.88 13.97 -13.90
N ARG A 83 -9.02 12.71 -14.28
CA ARG A 83 -10.23 11.90 -14.08
C ARG A 83 -9.90 10.44 -13.79
N ALA A 84 -10.85 9.72 -13.21
CA ALA A 84 -10.78 8.27 -13.13
C ALA A 84 -11.22 7.66 -14.47
N SER A 85 -10.61 6.52 -14.82
CA SER A 85 -11.09 5.62 -15.88
C SER A 85 -12.42 4.98 -15.50
N ASP A 86 -13.12 4.43 -16.49
CA ASP A 86 -14.47 3.86 -16.29
C ASP A 86 -14.47 2.61 -15.40
N ASP A 87 -13.38 1.82 -15.42
CA ASP A 87 -13.16 0.68 -14.52
C ASP A 87 -12.55 1.10 -13.17
N GLY A 88 -12.16 2.36 -13.03
CA GLY A 88 -11.56 2.92 -11.82
C GLY A 88 -10.14 2.43 -11.54
N VAL A 89 -9.51 1.67 -12.44
CA VAL A 89 -8.16 1.11 -12.22
C VAL A 89 -7.08 2.17 -12.42
N TYR A 90 -7.34 3.12 -13.32
CA TYR A 90 -6.41 4.19 -13.69
C TYR A 90 -6.95 5.58 -13.41
N LEU A 91 -6.04 6.50 -13.10
CA LEU A 91 -6.21 7.92 -13.28
C LEU A 91 -5.68 8.31 -14.65
N LEU A 92 -6.46 9.12 -15.36
CA LEU A 92 -6.19 9.58 -16.71
C LEU A 92 -5.88 11.08 -16.67
N LEU A 93 -4.78 11.48 -17.31
CA LEU A 93 -4.51 12.86 -17.71
C LEU A 93 -4.35 12.91 -19.23
N GLU A 94 -5.36 13.44 -19.91
CA GLU A 94 -5.38 13.48 -21.38
C GLU A 94 -4.30 14.41 -21.93
N ASP A 95 -4.07 15.57 -21.30
CA ASP A 95 -3.08 16.55 -21.74
C ASP A 95 -1.62 16.03 -21.69
N LEU A 96 -1.37 15.02 -20.86
CA LEU A 96 -0.04 14.44 -20.65
C LEU A 96 0.08 13.02 -21.22
N ASP A 97 -0.97 12.47 -21.83
CA ASP A 97 -1.06 11.06 -22.26
C ASP A 97 -0.62 10.09 -21.16
N LEU A 98 -1.08 10.34 -19.93
CA LEU A 98 -0.61 9.65 -18.74
C LEU A 98 -1.72 8.80 -18.12
N HIS A 99 -1.37 7.54 -17.86
CA HIS A 99 -2.17 6.60 -17.07
C HIS A 99 -1.42 6.24 -15.79
N ILE A 100 -2.07 6.47 -14.64
CA ILE A 100 -1.50 6.17 -13.32
C ILE A 100 -2.38 5.12 -12.66
N THR A 101 -1.81 3.99 -12.21
CA THR A 101 -2.58 2.98 -11.47
C THR A 101 -3.06 3.55 -10.14
N VAL A 102 -4.34 3.35 -9.82
CA VAL A 102 -4.94 3.83 -8.57
C VAL A 102 -4.34 3.10 -7.38
N ASP A 103 -4.23 1.78 -7.44
CA ASP A 103 -3.65 0.98 -6.38
C ASP A 103 -2.19 1.35 -6.08
N GLY A 104 -1.39 1.55 -7.14
CA GLY A 104 0.00 1.98 -7.01
C GLY A 104 0.13 3.38 -6.40
N LEU A 105 -0.77 4.30 -6.76
CA LEU A 105 -0.80 5.64 -6.18
C LEU A 105 -1.20 5.62 -4.71
N VAL A 106 -2.26 4.89 -4.34
CA VAL A 106 -2.71 4.76 -2.94
C VAL A 106 -1.60 4.15 -2.09
N THR A 107 -0.99 3.07 -2.56
CA THR A 107 0.14 2.41 -1.88
C THR A 107 1.28 3.40 -1.65
N ARG A 108 1.66 4.17 -2.68
CA ARG A 108 2.72 5.16 -2.56
C ARG A 108 2.40 6.27 -1.56
N ILE A 109 1.17 6.80 -1.57
CA ILE A 109 0.73 7.82 -0.60
C ILE A 109 0.84 7.27 0.83
N MET A 110 0.49 6.01 1.05
CA MET A 110 0.61 5.36 2.36
C MET A 110 2.08 5.12 2.75
N GLU A 111 2.93 4.75 1.79
CA GLU A 111 4.34 4.48 2.01
C GLU A 111 5.18 5.72 2.30
N GLU A 112 4.84 6.85 1.69
CA GLU A 112 5.52 8.13 1.90
C GLU A 112 5.31 8.71 3.31
N SER A 113 4.50 8.05 4.15
CA SER A 113 4.42 8.32 5.58
C SER A 113 5.14 7.25 6.41
N PRO A 114 6.44 7.43 6.72
CA PRO A 114 7.18 6.54 7.61
C PRO A 114 6.50 6.33 8.97
N LEU A 115 5.77 7.33 9.45
CA LEU A 115 5.02 7.25 10.69
C LEU A 115 3.79 6.34 10.56
N ALA A 116 3.06 6.41 9.44
CA ALA A 116 1.90 5.56 9.18
C ALA A 116 2.32 4.09 9.04
N ILE A 117 3.40 3.81 8.29
CA ILE A 117 3.97 2.46 8.19
C ILE A 117 4.37 1.95 9.57
N LYS A 118 5.16 2.72 10.34
CA LYS A 118 5.62 2.30 11.67
C LYS A 118 4.47 2.01 12.62
N ARG A 119 3.44 2.85 12.65
CA ARG A 119 2.27 2.65 13.53
C ARG A 119 1.44 1.45 13.11
N SER A 120 1.18 1.28 11.82
CA SER A 120 0.40 0.16 11.29
C SER A 120 1.15 -1.16 11.48
N GLY A 121 2.44 -1.18 11.15
CA GLY A 121 3.33 -2.30 11.38
C GLY A 121 3.44 -2.67 12.86
N ALA A 122 3.61 -1.70 13.76
CA ALA A 122 3.64 -1.95 15.20
C ALA A 122 2.30 -2.50 15.72
N ARG A 123 1.17 -2.00 15.23
CA ARG A 123 -0.16 -2.52 15.58
C ARG A 123 -0.32 -3.96 15.11
N LEU A 124 0.00 -4.25 13.85
CA LEU A 124 -0.07 -5.61 13.30
C LEU A 124 0.88 -6.56 14.05
N ALA A 125 2.14 -6.15 14.28
CA ALA A 125 3.12 -6.89 15.08
C ALA A 125 2.68 -7.12 16.54
N GLY A 126 1.92 -6.17 17.10
CA GLY A 126 1.27 -6.27 18.40
C GLY A 126 0.17 -7.33 18.44
N LEU A 127 -0.65 -7.38 17.37
CA LEU A 127 -1.76 -8.33 17.20
C LEU A 127 -1.31 -9.76 16.88
N THR A 128 -0.11 -9.96 16.33
CA THR A 128 0.36 -11.33 16.04
C THR A 128 0.52 -12.12 17.33
N THR A 129 -0.15 -13.27 17.40
CA THR A 129 -0.06 -14.23 18.50
C THR A 129 0.84 -15.38 18.06
N SER A 130 2.15 -15.18 18.06
CA SER A 130 3.09 -16.29 17.81
C SER A 130 3.32 -17.11 19.08
N ALA A 131 3.61 -18.41 18.93
CA ALA A 131 3.96 -19.29 20.05
C ALA A 131 5.16 -18.74 20.85
N ALA A 132 6.14 -18.14 20.16
CA ALA A 132 7.30 -17.49 20.78
C ALA A 132 6.92 -16.25 21.61
N LYS A 133 5.94 -15.46 21.15
CA LYS A 133 5.39 -14.31 21.89
C LYS A 133 4.63 -14.79 23.13
N ALA A 134 3.80 -15.83 23.00
CA ALA A 134 3.07 -16.42 24.12
C ALA A 134 4.02 -16.97 25.21
N ALA A 135 5.05 -17.73 24.82
CA ALA A 135 6.04 -18.25 25.76
C ALA A 135 6.83 -17.14 26.48
N SER A 136 7.16 -16.07 25.78
CA SER A 136 7.86 -14.91 26.36
C SER A 136 6.97 -14.09 27.28
N SER A 137 5.69 -13.86 26.92
CA SER A 137 4.70 -13.21 27.79
C SER A 137 4.44 -14.01 29.07
N ALA A 138 4.39 -15.35 29.01
CA ALA A 138 4.24 -16.20 30.18
C ALA A 138 5.46 -16.10 31.13
N ARG A 139 6.68 -16.12 30.58
CA ARG A 139 7.91 -15.91 31.35
C ARG A 139 7.95 -14.51 31.99
N ASN A 140 7.59 -13.46 31.26
CA ASN A 140 7.57 -12.09 31.76
C ASN A 140 6.46 -11.87 32.81
N GLY A 141 5.30 -12.50 32.64
CA GLY A 141 4.22 -12.47 33.62
C GLY A 141 4.60 -13.12 34.96
N ARG A 142 5.41 -14.19 34.93
CA ARG A 142 5.98 -14.82 36.14
C ARG A 142 6.97 -13.92 36.89
N LEU A 143 7.59 -12.97 36.21
CA LEU A 143 8.51 -12.00 36.80
C LEU A 143 7.80 -10.76 37.39
N GLY A 144 6.47 -10.64 37.17
CA GLY A 144 5.59 -9.68 37.85
C GLY A 144 5.79 -8.21 37.45
N GLY A 145 4.85 -7.65 36.67
CA GLY A 145 4.83 -6.21 36.32
C GLY A 145 3.87 -5.36 37.17
N ARG A 146 3.04 -5.98 38.01
CA ARG A 146 2.13 -5.25 38.91
C ARG A 146 2.76 -5.26 40.30
N PRO A 147 3.34 -4.14 40.79
CA PRO A 147 3.81 -4.09 42.17
C PRO A 147 2.62 -4.45 43.08
N VAL A 148 2.84 -5.44 43.96
CA VAL A 148 1.88 -5.71 45.03
C VAL A 148 1.81 -4.45 45.87
N ALA A 149 0.62 -3.83 45.93
CA ALA A 149 0.37 -2.80 46.92
C ALA A 149 0.55 -3.48 48.29
N SER A 150 1.74 -3.34 48.88
CA SER A 150 1.98 -3.69 50.27
C SER A 150 0.93 -2.94 51.08
N GLY A 151 -0.01 -3.69 51.63
CA GLY A 151 -1.21 -3.16 52.23
C GLY A 151 -0.90 -2.07 53.24
N LYS A 152 -1.76 -1.05 53.26
CA LYS A 152 -1.91 -0.14 54.40
C LYS A 152 -1.78 -0.95 55.70
N ALA A 153 -0.67 -0.78 56.40
CA ALA A 153 -0.58 -1.16 57.81
C ALA A 153 -1.66 -0.35 58.53
N ARG A 154 -2.74 -1.04 58.94
CA ARG A 154 -3.76 -0.50 59.82
C ARG A 154 -3.04 -0.04 61.09
N ARG A 155 -2.99 1.27 61.31
CA ARG A 155 -2.77 1.82 62.65
C ARG A 155 -3.98 1.45 63.52
N ALA A 156 -3.66 1.05 64.76
CA ALA A 156 -4.41 1.19 66.01
C ALA A 156 -4.92 -0.10 66.69
N ALA A 157 -4.74 -0.08 68.02
CA ALA A 157 -4.98 -1.06 69.10
C ALA A 157 -3.84 -2.08 69.29
N THR A 158 -3.04 -2.06 70.37
CA THR A 158 -3.25 -1.65 71.78
C THR A 158 -1.98 -1.04 72.35
#